data_AF-A0A7Y2U130-F1
#
_entry.id   AF-A0A7Y2U130-F1
#
_cell.length_a   1.000
_cell.length_b   1.000
_cell.length_c   1.000
_cell.angle_alpha   90.00
_cell.angle_beta   90.00
_cell.angle_gamma   90.00
#
_symmetry.space_group_name_H-M   'P 1'
#
loop_
_entity.id
_entity.type
_entity.pdbx_description
1 polymer ?
#
loop_
_entity_poly.entity_id
_entity_poly.type
_entity_poly.pdbx_seq_one_letter_code
_entity_poly.pdbx_strand_id
1 'polypeptide(L)'
;MIRKTLCTAVLLCSLASPAAAEITFHIEEPAEGSVRSGISLISGWAISDEGIVSVEAFINGESLGLLPYGSARGDVGAAFPDVPDSSDSGWAMKWAWSLSGEGEHTITVVVTEEGGATASKDVTFEVVRFESNFVSNPDDVLTAGAIVESPEDGRLAIRGAQVEGQVVDIELAWDTASQQFLIDRIIGDGEPAPNKAPTAEAGGNLSTVTGTRVTITGSGHDTDGHIVNHHWNQVDGPTVTLENPDQWSTSFTAPEQAGTVRLRLEVTDNDGMTDSDDVLVDVAEAPNKAPSVWAGSDLNVEIGSSVSISGSAND
;
A
#
# COMPACT_ATOMS: atom_id res chain seq x y z
N MET A 1 -59.77 -50.35 72.38
CA MET A 1 -58.87 -49.44 73.12
C MET A 1 -58.03 -48.70 72.08
N ILE A 2 -58.25 -47.40 71.97
CA ILE A 2 -57.74 -46.50 70.93
C ILE A 2 -56.22 -46.33 71.10
N ARG A 3 -55.43 -46.48 70.04
CA ARG A 3 -54.09 -45.88 69.97
C ARG A 3 -54.03 -44.94 68.78
N LYS A 4 -53.94 -43.66 69.10
CA LYS A 4 -53.83 -42.53 68.19
C LYS A 4 -52.45 -42.54 67.52
N THR A 5 -52.48 -42.27 66.23
CA THR A 5 -51.42 -41.86 65.33
C THR A 5 -50.66 -40.64 65.86
N LEU A 6 -49.33 -40.65 65.82
CA LEU A 6 -48.52 -39.44 65.61
C LEU A 6 -47.50 -39.79 64.52
N CYS A 7 -47.83 -39.42 63.29
CA CYS A 7 -46.88 -39.45 62.18
C CYS A 7 -46.28 -38.05 62.11
N THR A 8 -45.07 -37.88 62.62
CA THR A 8 -44.33 -36.62 62.53
C THR A 8 -43.87 -36.45 61.09
N ALA A 9 -44.62 -35.66 60.31
CA ALA A 9 -44.17 -35.21 59.01
C ALA A 9 -43.08 -34.14 59.22
N VAL A 10 -41.82 -34.54 59.03
CA VAL A 10 -40.73 -33.56 58.86
C VAL A 10 -40.90 -32.99 57.46
N LEU A 11 -41.42 -31.77 57.38
CA LEU A 11 -41.42 -30.99 56.16
C LEU A 11 -39.97 -30.55 55.92
N LEU A 12 -39.19 -31.35 55.17
CA LEU A 12 -37.98 -30.82 54.55
C LEU A 12 -38.43 -29.82 53.50
N CYS A 13 -38.49 -28.55 53.88
CA CYS A 13 -38.45 -27.46 52.92
C CYS A 13 -37.07 -27.54 52.27
N SER A 14 -36.96 -28.18 51.10
CA SER A 14 -35.81 -27.98 50.24
C SER A 14 -35.86 -26.52 49.82
N LEU A 15 -35.10 -25.67 50.51
CA LEU A 15 -34.65 -24.44 49.89
C LEU A 15 -33.94 -24.90 48.61
N ALA A 16 -34.57 -24.68 47.47
CA ALA A 16 -33.82 -24.64 46.23
C ALA A 16 -32.70 -23.63 46.49
N SER A 17 -31.44 -24.04 46.34
CA SER A 17 -30.39 -23.04 46.12
C SER A 17 -30.90 -22.10 45.03
N PRO A 18 -30.76 -20.78 45.19
CA PRO A 18 -30.95 -19.91 44.04
C PRO A 18 -30.13 -20.49 42.89
N ALA A 19 -30.73 -20.63 41.71
CA ALA A 19 -29.97 -20.96 40.52
C ALA A 19 -28.79 -19.99 40.49
N ALA A 20 -27.56 -20.50 40.44
CA ALA A 20 -26.39 -19.65 40.33
C ALA A 20 -26.62 -18.71 39.15
N ALA A 21 -26.48 -17.40 39.37
CA ALA A 21 -26.58 -16.42 38.30
C ALA A 21 -25.61 -16.84 37.18
N GLU A 22 -26.13 -16.95 35.96
CA GLU A 22 -25.38 -17.48 34.84
C GLU A 22 -24.71 -16.34 34.09
N ILE A 23 -23.49 -16.01 34.50
CA ILE A 23 -22.64 -15.07 33.75
C ILE A 23 -22.49 -15.61 32.33
N THR A 24 -23.02 -14.87 31.37
CA THR A 24 -22.91 -15.20 29.94
C THR A 24 -22.01 -14.18 29.27
N PHE A 25 -20.97 -14.64 28.60
CA PHE A 25 -20.02 -13.74 27.94
C PHE A 25 -19.33 -14.39 26.75
N HIS A 26 -18.80 -13.55 25.87
CA HIS A 26 -18.10 -13.98 24.68
C HIS A 26 -16.84 -13.15 24.46
N ILE A 27 -15.73 -13.83 24.15
CA ILE A 27 -14.50 -13.22 23.65
C ILE A 27 -14.62 -13.18 22.13
N GLU A 28 -14.71 -12.00 21.57
CA GLU A 28 -14.81 -11.79 20.12
C GLU A 28 -13.42 -11.63 19.50
N GLU A 29 -12.54 -10.90 20.19
CA GLU A 29 -11.16 -10.66 19.77
C GLU A 29 -10.19 -10.97 20.92
N PRO A 30 -9.17 -11.82 20.70
CA PRO A 30 -8.94 -12.62 19.49
C PRO A 30 -9.98 -13.75 19.36
N ALA A 31 -10.17 -14.26 18.15
CA ALA A 31 -11.00 -15.45 17.92
C ALA A 31 -10.17 -16.74 18.08
N GLU A 32 -10.84 -17.87 18.34
CA GLU A 32 -10.19 -19.18 18.47
C GLU A 32 -9.38 -19.55 17.22
N GLY A 33 -8.09 -19.85 17.42
CA GLY A 33 -7.14 -20.21 16.37
C GLY A 33 -6.81 -19.08 15.41
N SER A 34 -7.14 -17.83 15.75
CA SER A 34 -6.85 -16.67 14.90
C SER A 34 -5.37 -16.28 14.96
N VAL A 35 -4.88 -15.65 13.89
CA VAL A 35 -3.54 -15.05 13.84
C VAL A 35 -3.64 -13.57 14.20
N ARG A 36 -2.69 -13.08 15.02
CA ARG A 36 -2.62 -11.69 15.47
C ARG A 36 -1.24 -11.11 15.20
N SER A 37 -1.22 -9.84 14.82
CA SER A 37 0.00 -9.09 14.52
C SER A 37 -0.20 -7.61 14.85
N GLY A 38 0.91 -6.90 15.08
CA GLY A 38 0.89 -5.47 15.34
C GLY A 38 0.04 -5.08 16.56
N ILE A 39 -0.88 -4.13 16.37
CA ILE A 39 -1.74 -3.56 17.42
C ILE A 39 -3.20 -3.71 17.00
N SER A 40 -4.03 -4.38 17.80
CA SER A 40 -5.48 -4.50 17.57
C SER A 40 -6.25 -4.53 18.90
N LEU A 41 -7.55 -4.82 18.86
CA LEU A 41 -8.40 -4.93 20.04
C LEU A 41 -8.33 -6.32 20.66
N ILE A 42 -8.44 -6.37 21.99
CA ILE A 42 -9.04 -7.46 22.76
C ILE A 42 -10.46 -7.00 23.05
N SER A 43 -11.49 -7.76 22.69
CA SER A 43 -12.88 -7.30 22.85
C SER A 43 -13.89 -8.43 22.97
N GLY A 44 -15.07 -8.06 23.46
CA GLY A 44 -16.20 -8.95 23.60
C GLY A 44 -17.37 -8.31 24.35
N TRP A 45 -18.23 -9.15 24.91
CA TRP A 45 -19.36 -8.71 25.73
C TRP A 45 -19.59 -9.66 26.90
N ALA A 46 -20.21 -9.18 27.97
CA ALA A 46 -20.58 -9.97 29.14
C ALA A 46 -21.90 -9.46 29.74
N ILE A 47 -22.74 -10.35 30.23
CA ILE A 47 -24.01 -10.04 30.89
C ILE A 47 -24.23 -10.96 32.11
N SER A 48 -24.98 -10.46 33.09
CA SER A 48 -25.49 -11.21 34.24
C SER A 48 -26.77 -10.55 34.73
N ASP A 49 -27.70 -11.34 35.28
CA ASP A 49 -28.91 -10.83 35.95
C ASP A 49 -28.58 -10.01 37.20
N GLU A 50 -27.41 -10.22 37.80
CA GLU A 50 -26.92 -9.45 38.95
C GLU A 50 -26.07 -8.24 38.54
N GLY A 51 -25.74 -8.09 37.26
CA GLY A 51 -24.85 -7.04 36.77
C GLY A 51 -23.36 -7.41 36.84
N ILE A 52 -22.57 -6.82 35.94
CA ILE A 52 -21.13 -7.09 35.82
C ILE A 52 -20.32 -6.05 36.59
N VAL A 53 -19.43 -6.51 37.47
CA VAL A 53 -18.51 -5.66 38.26
C VAL A 53 -17.19 -5.43 37.53
N SER A 54 -16.64 -6.49 36.95
CA SER A 54 -15.34 -6.43 36.29
C SER A 54 -15.17 -7.46 35.20
N VAL A 55 -14.32 -7.09 34.23
CA VAL A 55 -13.77 -7.97 33.22
C VAL A 55 -12.26 -7.82 33.29
N GLU A 56 -11.52 -8.91 33.47
CA GLU A 56 -10.06 -8.94 33.53
C GLU A 56 -9.52 -9.90 32.45
N ALA A 57 -8.41 -9.51 31.81
CA ALA A 57 -7.76 -10.35 30.80
C ALA A 57 -6.36 -10.78 31.24
N PHE A 58 -5.97 -11.98 30.79
CA PHE A 58 -4.65 -12.56 31.01
C PHE A 58 -4.13 -13.12 29.69
N ILE A 59 -2.84 -12.98 29.40
CA ILE A 59 -2.18 -13.72 28.31
C ILE A 59 -1.16 -14.66 28.93
N ASN A 60 -1.27 -15.96 28.62
CA ASN A 60 -0.41 -17.01 29.17
C ASN A 60 -0.32 -16.98 30.71
N GLY A 61 -1.41 -16.56 31.37
CA GLY A 61 -1.51 -16.42 32.83
C GLY A 61 -0.98 -15.10 33.40
N GLU A 62 -0.39 -14.22 32.60
CA GLU A 62 0.02 -12.87 33.03
C GLU A 62 -1.14 -11.89 32.89
N SER A 63 -1.48 -11.16 33.98
CA SER A 63 -2.59 -10.20 33.98
C SER A 63 -2.27 -9.00 33.09
N LEU A 64 -3.21 -8.67 32.20
CA LEU A 64 -3.24 -7.42 31.43
C LEU A 64 -4.01 -6.31 32.16
N GLY A 65 -4.68 -6.65 33.26
CA GLY A 65 -5.54 -5.75 34.03
C GLY A 65 -7.00 -5.73 33.59
N LEU A 66 -7.73 -4.77 34.16
CA LEU A 66 -9.17 -4.60 33.95
C LEU A 66 -9.47 -4.03 32.56
N LEU A 67 -10.40 -4.67 31.85
CA LEU A 67 -10.94 -4.19 30.60
C LEU A 67 -12.06 -3.19 30.87
N PRO A 68 -12.06 -2.01 30.20
CA PRO A 68 -13.20 -1.11 30.23
C PRO A 68 -14.48 -1.83 29.78
N TYR A 69 -15.50 -1.83 30.64
CA TYR A 69 -16.80 -2.44 30.43
C TYR A 69 -17.89 -1.34 30.38
N GLY A 70 -19.03 -1.61 29.74
CA GLY A 70 -20.14 -0.67 29.64
C GLY A 70 -20.34 -0.07 28.24
N SER A 71 -19.70 -0.63 27.21
CA SER A 71 -19.85 -0.12 25.84
C SER A 71 -21.13 -0.64 25.19
N ALA A 72 -21.75 0.21 24.37
CA ALA A 72 -23.02 -0.12 23.73
C ALA A 72 -22.93 -1.35 22.81
N ARG A 73 -23.86 -2.29 22.99
CA ARG A 73 -24.06 -3.54 22.24
C ARG A 73 -25.54 -3.80 22.03
N GLY A 74 -26.12 -3.06 21.08
CA GLY A 74 -27.55 -3.18 20.76
C GLY A 74 -27.95 -4.55 20.22
N ASP A 75 -27.02 -5.28 19.61
CA ASP A 75 -27.19 -6.67 19.18
C ASP A 75 -27.33 -7.63 20.38
N VAL A 76 -26.49 -7.48 21.40
CA VAL A 76 -26.60 -8.24 22.66
C VAL A 76 -27.87 -7.86 23.41
N GLY A 77 -28.19 -6.56 23.49
CA GLY A 77 -29.43 -6.07 24.07
C GLY A 77 -30.69 -6.65 23.42
N ALA A 78 -30.69 -6.78 22.10
CA ALA A 78 -31.80 -7.39 21.36
C ALA A 78 -31.90 -8.91 21.58
N ALA A 79 -30.76 -9.59 21.75
CA ALA A 79 -30.72 -11.03 22.02
C ALA A 79 -31.11 -11.39 23.46
N PHE A 80 -30.82 -10.49 24.42
CA PHE A 80 -31.05 -10.67 25.85
C PHE A 80 -31.86 -9.49 26.44
N PRO A 81 -33.11 -9.27 26.01
CA PRO A 81 -33.89 -8.09 26.40
C PRO A 81 -34.33 -8.08 27.87
N ASP A 82 -34.36 -9.25 28.51
CA ASP A 82 -34.79 -9.41 29.91
C ASP A 82 -33.63 -9.27 30.91
N VAL A 83 -32.38 -9.23 30.43
CA VAL A 83 -31.19 -9.10 31.27
C VAL A 83 -30.84 -7.62 31.44
N PRO A 84 -30.68 -7.12 32.68
CA PRO A 84 -30.29 -5.73 32.94
C PRO A 84 -29.00 -5.34 32.21
N ASP A 85 -28.97 -4.11 31.69
CA ASP A 85 -27.80 -3.50 31.05
C ASP A 85 -27.20 -4.31 29.88
N SER A 86 -27.94 -5.25 29.31
CA SER A 86 -27.49 -6.08 28.18
C SER A 86 -27.15 -5.26 26.94
N SER A 87 -27.74 -4.07 26.80
CA SER A 87 -27.43 -3.10 25.72
C SER A 87 -26.12 -2.34 25.94
N ASP A 88 -25.52 -2.39 27.13
CA ASP A 88 -24.26 -1.74 27.50
C ASP A 88 -23.26 -2.79 28.02
N SER A 89 -23.24 -3.95 27.36
CA SER A 89 -22.51 -5.14 27.78
C SER A 89 -21.09 -5.30 27.20
N GLY A 90 -20.67 -4.36 26.35
CA GLY A 90 -19.41 -4.45 25.62
C GLY A 90 -18.19 -4.11 26.47
N TRP A 91 -17.08 -4.80 26.20
CA TRP A 91 -15.77 -4.49 26.76
C TRP A 91 -14.69 -4.55 25.68
N ALA A 92 -13.68 -3.68 25.77
CA ALA A 92 -12.57 -3.66 24.81
C ALA A 92 -11.32 -2.94 25.34
N MET A 93 -10.15 -3.38 24.87
CA MET A 93 -8.86 -2.73 25.10
C MET A 93 -7.96 -2.87 23.87
N LYS A 94 -7.17 -1.84 23.53
CA LYS A 94 -6.11 -1.98 22.53
C LYS A 94 -4.91 -2.73 23.11
N TRP A 95 -4.39 -3.69 22.37
CA TRP A 95 -3.23 -4.48 22.75
C TRP A 95 -2.20 -4.55 21.62
N ALA A 96 -0.92 -4.48 22.00
CA ALA A 96 0.20 -4.67 21.09
C ALA A 96 0.62 -6.15 21.13
N TRP A 97 0.11 -6.94 20.19
CA TRP A 97 0.35 -8.38 20.10
C TRP A 97 1.83 -8.74 20.00
N SER A 98 2.64 -7.87 19.37
CA SER A 98 4.09 -8.06 19.29
C SER A 98 4.78 -8.16 20.65
N LEU A 99 4.17 -7.65 21.73
CA LEU A 99 4.69 -7.76 23.10
C LEU A 99 4.51 -9.17 23.70
N SER A 100 3.59 -9.97 23.16
CA SER A 100 3.33 -11.33 23.66
C SER A 100 4.42 -12.33 23.27
N GLY A 101 5.22 -12.03 22.24
CA GLY A 101 6.16 -12.97 21.62
C GLY A 101 5.59 -13.55 20.33
N GLU A 102 6.40 -14.29 19.57
CA GLU A 102 5.95 -15.03 18.39
C GLU A 102 5.48 -16.42 18.80
N GLY A 103 4.44 -16.92 18.12
CA GLY A 103 3.92 -18.27 18.29
C GLY A 103 2.57 -18.34 19.00
N GLU A 104 2.25 -19.51 19.56
CA GLU A 104 0.95 -19.77 20.17
C GLU A 104 0.82 -19.13 21.55
N HIS A 105 -0.34 -18.52 21.79
CA HIS A 105 -0.72 -17.88 23.03
C HIS A 105 -2.14 -18.27 23.44
N THR A 106 -2.43 -18.15 24.73
CA THR A 106 -3.79 -18.28 25.27
C THR A 106 -4.18 -16.98 25.97
N ILE A 107 -5.33 -16.43 25.61
CA ILE A 107 -5.97 -15.36 26.37
C ILE A 107 -7.05 -15.97 27.27
N THR A 108 -7.02 -15.61 28.55
CA THR A 108 -8.08 -15.93 29.51
C THR A 108 -8.82 -14.65 29.85
N VAL A 109 -10.14 -14.64 29.70
CA VAL A 109 -10.99 -13.55 30.22
C VAL A 109 -11.76 -14.06 31.42
N VAL A 110 -11.70 -13.29 32.51
CA VAL A 110 -12.41 -13.55 33.77
C VAL A 110 -13.42 -12.43 33.99
N VAL A 111 -14.68 -12.81 34.16
CA VAL A 111 -15.80 -11.89 34.43
C VAL A 111 -16.27 -12.10 35.87
N THR A 112 -16.49 -11.02 36.60
CA THR A 112 -17.04 -11.03 37.97
C THR A 112 -18.34 -10.26 38.02
N GLU A 113 -19.38 -10.83 38.63
CA GLU A 113 -20.69 -10.17 38.83
C GLU A 113 -20.84 -9.54 40.21
N GLU A 114 -21.92 -8.77 40.45
CA GLU A 114 -22.15 -8.06 41.71
C GLU A 114 -22.28 -8.98 42.94
N GLY A 115 -22.84 -10.19 42.79
CA GLY A 115 -22.86 -11.22 43.85
C GLY A 115 -21.51 -11.86 44.15
N GLY A 116 -20.47 -11.52 43.37
CA GLY A 116 -19.11 -12.01 43.53
C GLY A 116 -18.82 -13.38 42.89
N ALA A 117 -19.77 -13.94 42.13
CA ALA A 117 -19.46 -15.10 41.31
C ALA A 117 -18.54 -14.71 40.15
N THR A 118 -17.79 -15.69 39.64
CA THR A 118 -16.88 -15.50 38.51
C THR A 118 -17.08 -16.56 37.46
N ALA A 119 -16.85 -16.18 36.21
CA ALA A 119 -16.77 -17.09 35.07
C ALA A 119 -15.51 -16.78 34.26
N SER A 120 -14.94 -17.79 33.61
CA SER A 120 -13.71 -17.64 32.81
C SER A 120 -13.78 -18.44 31.52
N LYS A 121 -13.11 -17.95 30.48
CA LYS A 121 -13.04 -18.56 29.17
C LYS A 121 -11.67 -18.31 28.59
N ASP A 122 -11.13 -19.35 27.97
CA ASP A 122 -9.87 -19.31 27.25
C ASP A 122 -10.13 -19.24 25.74
N VAL A 123 -9.25 -18.53 25.05
CA VAL A 123 -9.14 -18.55 23.59
C VAL A 123 -7.67 -18.72 23.21
N THR A 124 -7.39 -19.64 22.30
CA THR A 124 -6.05 -19.80 21.73
C THR A 124 -5.90 -18.97 20.45
N PHE A 125 -4.70 -18.42 20.24
CA PHE A 125 -4.36 -17.62 19.06
C PHE A 125 -2.86 -17.70 18.78
N GLU A 126 -2.46 -17.37 17.56
CA GLU A 126 -1.06 -17.30 17.15
C GLU A 126 -0.63 -15.84 16.95
N VAL A 127 0.58 -15.49 17.36
CA VAL A 127 1.17 -14.17 17.08
C VAL A 127 2.25 -14.30 16.03
N VAL A 128 2.10 -13.53 14.95
CA VAL A 128 3.13 -13.29 13.94
C VAL A 128 3.66 -11.87 14.07
N ARG A 129 4.98 -11.72 13.94
CA ARG A 129 5.68 -10.44 14.12
C ARG A 129 7.01 -10.45 13.37
N PHE A 130 7.48 -9.26 13.02
CA PHE A 130 8.87 -9.08 12.63
C PHE A 130 9.79 -9.32 13.83
N GLU A 131 11.09 -9.49 13.57
CA GLU A 131 12.08 -9.67 14.62
C GLU A 131 12.08 -8.46 15.59
N SER A 132 11.98 -7.25 15.05
CA SER A 132 11.77 -6.05 15.85
C SER A 132 10.30 -5.91 16.29
N ASN A 133 10.10 -5.35 17.50
CA ASN A 133 8.75 -5.02 17.98
C ASN A 133 8.09 -3.91 17.15
N PHE A 134 8.91 -3.06 16.52
CA PHE A 134 8.52 -1.92 15.71
C PHE A 134 9.61 -1.65 14.67
N VAL A 135 9.21 -1.55 13.40
CA VAL A 135 10.06 -1.00 12.35
C VAL A 135 10.12 0.51 12.55
N SER A 136 11.27 1.00 13.03
CA SER A 136 11.41 2.38 13.50
C SER A 136 11.79 3.39 12.42
N ASN A 137 12.42 2.92 11.34
CA ASN A 137 12.82 3.72 10.19
C ASN A 137 12.05 3.26 8.95
N PRO A 138 11.25 4.14 8.30
CA PRO A 138 10.53 3.76 7.09
C PRO A 138 11.45 3.38 5.92
N ASP A 139 12.68 3.91 5.89
CA ASP A 139 13.66 3.57 4.83
C ASP A 139 14.19 2.13 4.95
N ASP A 140 13.94 1.46 6.09
CA ASP A 140 14.27 0.05 6.28
C ASP A 140 13.23 -0.89 5.65
N VAL A 141 12.17 -0.35 5.04
CA VAL A 141 11.15 -1.10 4.30
C VAL A 141 11.28 -0.79 2.81
N LEU A 142 11.81 -1.75 2.05
CA LEU A 142 11.93 -1.65 0.59
C LEU A 142 10.95 -2.62 -0.08
N THR A 143 10.08 -2.06 -0.91
CA THR A 143 9.13 -2.82 -1.74
C THR A 143 9.45 -2.74 -3.22
N ALA A 144 10.49 -1.98 -3.60
CA ALA A 144 11.07 -2.09 -4.93
C ALA A 144 11.59 -3.53 -5.13
N GLY A 145 11.28 -4.12 -6.27
CA GLY A 145 11.49 -5.53 -6.58
C GLY A 145 10.40 -6.46 -6.05
N ALA A 146 9.56 -6.05 -5.10
CA ALA A 146 8.56 -6.95 -4.52
C ALA A 146 7.36 -7.16 -5.46
N ILE A 147 6.83 -8.38 -5.49
CA ILE A 147 5.65 -8.70 -6.31
C ILE A 147 4.43 -8.86 -5.42
N VAL A 148 3.32 -8.24 -5.83
CA VAL A 148 2.03 -8.44 -5.18
C VAL A 148 1.22 -9.48 -5.96
N GLU A 149 0.82 -10.54 -5.27
CA GLU A 149 0.01 -11.64 -5.82
C GLU A 149 -1.26 -11.84 -4.98
N SER A 150 -2.33 -12.35 -5.61
CA SER A 150 -3.53 -12.79 -4.90
C SER A 150 -3.72 -14.29 -5.12
N PRO A 151 -3.22 -15.14 -4.20
CA PRO A 151 -3.41 -16.58 -4.30
C PRO A 151 -4.90 -16.97 -4.24
N GLU A 152 -5.23 -18.16 -4.75
CA GLU A 152 -6.63 -18.65 -4.82
C GLU A 152 -7.30 -18.85 -3.45
N ASP A 153 -6.54 -18.76 -2.35
CA ASP A 153 -7.04 -18.88 -0.99
C ASP A 153 -7.54 -17.56 -0.38
N GLY A 154 -7.59 -16.49 -1.17
CA GLY A 154 -8.15 -15.20 -0.76
C GLY A 154 -7.20 -14.32 0.04
N ARG A 155 -5.93 -14.71 0.20
CA ARG A 155 -4.89 -13.84 0.75
C ARG A 155 -4.37 -12.85 -0.28
N LEU A 156 -3.69 -11.81 0.21
CA LEU A 156 -2.82 -10.93 -0.57
C LEU A 156 -1.38 -11.23 -0.15
N ALA A 157 -0.53 -11.61 -1.08
CA ALA A 157 0.86 -11.94 -0.81
C ALA A 157 1.78 -10.86 -1.38
N ILE A 158 2.72 -10.39 -0.57
CA ILE A 158 3.83 -9.53 -0.98
C ILE A 158 5.07 -10.41 -0.94
N ARG A 159 5.66 -10.68 -2.11
CA ARG A 159 6.81 -11.59 -2.27
C ARG A 159 8.10 -10.81 -2.42
N GLY A 160 9.14 -11.20 -1.70
CA GLY A 160 10.49 -10.65 -1.83
C GLY A 160 10.65 -9.20 -1.37
N ALA A 161 9.80 -8.72 -0.45
CA ALA A 161 10.00 -7.39 0.17
C ALA A 161 11.22 -7.41 1.09
N GLN A 162 11.85 -6.27 1.33
CA GLN A 162 12.91 -6.15 2.33
C GLN A 162 12.43 -5.36 3.55
N VAL A 163 12.59 -5.94 4.74
CA VAL A 163 12.28 -5.28 6.02
C VAL A 163 13.51 -5.42 6.93
N GLU A 164 14.05 -4.29 7.37
CA GLU A 164 15.25 -4.24 8.26
C GLU A 164 16.44 -5.02 7.69
N GLY A 165 16.57 -5.05 6.37
CA GLY A 165 17.64 -5.75 5.65
C GLY A 165 17.36 -7.22 5.35
N GLN A 166 16.30 -7.83 5.91
CA GLN A 166 15.88 -9.19 5.57
C GLN A 166 14.88 -9.21 4.42
N VAL A 167 15.06 -10.15 3.48
CA VAL A 167 14.05 -10.44 2.47
C VAL A 167 12.96 -11.29 3.11
N VAL A 168 11.70 -10.87 2.94
CA VAL A 168 10.53 -11.47 3.54
C VAL A 168 9.40 -11.59 2.52
N ASP A 169 8.66 -12.68 2.63
CA ASP A 169 7.31 -12.76 2.08
C ASP A 169 6.29 -12.46 3.18
N ILE A 170 5.30 -11.62 2.87
CA ILE A 170 4.25 -11.23 3.80
C ILE A 170 2.91 -11.65 3.19
N GLU A 171 2.17 -12.49 3.90
CA GLU A 171 0.80 -12.86 3.52
C GLU A 171 -0.19 -12.13 4.41
N LEU A 172 -1.15 -11.45 3.78
CA LEU A 172 -2.21 -10.70 4.42
C LEU A 172 -3.54 -11.42 4.23
N ALA A 173 -4.33 -11.55 5.29
CA ALA A 173 -5.67 -12.11 5.26
C ALA A 173 -6.72 -11.05 5.63
N TRP A 174 -7.88 -11.09 4.98
CA TRP A 174 -9.01 -10.25 5.36
C TRP A 174 -9.62 -10.76 6.66
N ASP A 175 -9.54 -9.96 7.71
CA ASP A 175 -10.18 -10.22 8.99
C ASP A 175 -11.59 -9.61 8.97
N THR A 176 -12.60 -10.48 8.97
CA THR A 176 -14.00 -10.04 8.87
C THR A 176 -14.51 -9.36 10.13
N ALA A 177 -13.93 -9.65 11.29
CA ALA A 177 -14.40 -9.10 12.56
C ALA A 177 -13.97 -7.63 12.71
N SER A 178 -12.71 -7.35 12.36
CA SER A 178 -12.13 -6.00 12.40
C SER A 178 -12.20 -5.24 11.07
N GLN A 179 -12.68 -5.87 9.99
CA GLN A 179 -12.85 -5.28 8.65
C GLN A 179 -11.56 -4.66 8.09
N GLN A 180 -10.45 -5.38 8.21
CA GLN A 180 -9.12 -4.95 7.75
C GLN A 180 -8.28 -6.15 7.30
N PHE A 181 -7.20 -5.88 6.55
CA PHE A 181 -6.17 -6.89 6.30
C PHE A 181 -5.22 -6.97 7.49
N LEU A 182 -5.02 -8.18 8.01
CA LEU A 182 -4.02 -8.48 9.03
C LEU A 182 -2.88 -9.29 8.41
N ILE A 183 -1.68 -9.15 8.96
CA ILE A 183 -0.58 -10.06 8.62
C ILE A 183 -0.94 -11.43 9.18
N ASP A 184 -1.06 -12.41 8.27
CA ASP A 184 -1.29 -13.82 8.55
C ASP A 184 0.03 -14.58 8.65
N ARG A 185 1.02 -14.25 7.80
CA ARG A 185 2.33 -14.90 7.80
C ARG A 185 3.46 -13.94 7.43
N ILE A 186 4.62 -14.19 8.02
CA ILE A 186 5.90 -13.58 7.66
C ILE A 186 6.88 -14.73 7.41
N ILE A 187 7.47 -14.79 6.23
CA ILE A 187 8.36 -15.88 5.82
C ILE A 187 9.73 -15.26 5.52
N GLY A 188 10.73 -15.55 6.36
CA GLY A 188 12.06 -14.92 6.33
C GLY A 188 13.07 -15.51 5.34
N ASP A 189 12.63 -16.40 4.46
CA ASP A 189 13.45 -17.02 3.39
C ASP A 189 12.90 -16.73 1.99
N GLY A 190 12.11 -15.66 1.84
CA GLY A 190 11.67 -15.21 0.52
C GLY A 190 12.87 -15.02 -0.39
N GLU A 191 12.86 -15.66 -1.56
CA GLU A 191 13.85 -15.36 -2.60
C GLU A 191 13.52 -13.97 -3.16
N PRO A 192 14.51 -13.08 -3.34
CA PRO A 192 14.26 -11.80 -3.97
C PRO A 192 13.67 -12.06 -5.36
N ALA A 193 12.55 -11.42 -5.67
CA ALA A 193 11.97 -11.57 -6.99
C ALA A 193 13.00 -11.09 -8.03
N PRO A 194 13.16 -11.80 -9.16
CA PRO A 194 14.11 -11.40 -10.17
C PRO A 194 13.70 -10.02 -10.71
N ASN A 195 14.62 -9.06 -10.66
CA ASN A 195 14.40 -7.72 -11.21
C ASN A 195 14.00 -7.80 -12.68
N LYS A 196 13.05 -6.95 -13.10
CA LYS A 196 12.65 -6.79 -14.49
C LYS A 196 13.21 -5.47 -15.01
N ALA A 197 13.74 -5.50 -16.23
CA ALA A 197 14.23 -4.30 -16.87
C ALA A 197 13.11 -3.24 -17.00
N PRO A 198 13.47 -1.95 -16.92
CA PRO A 198 12.51 -0.88 -17.18
C PRO A 198 12.03 -0.90 -18.64
N THR A 199 11.07 -0.06 -18.96
CA THR A 199 10.66 0.26 -20.34
C THR A 199 11.05 1.69 -20.65
N ALA A 200 11.85 1.91 -21.70
CA ALA A 200 12.18 3.23 -22.23
C ALA A 200 11.24 3.61 -23.37
N GLU A 201 10.83 4.87 -23.44
CA GLU A 201 10.01 5.41 -24.52
C GLU A 201 10.60 6.74 -25.01
N ALA A 202 11.24 6.74 -26.18
CA ALA A 202 11.91 7.90 -26.76
C ALA A 202 10.93 8.87 -27.46
N GLY A 203 9.65 8.52 -27.53
CA GLY A 203 8.63 9.26 -28.25
C GLY A 203 8.59 8.94 -29.75
N GLY A 204 7.70 9.62 -30.47
CA GLY A 204 7.49 9.37 -31.90
C GLY A 204 8.52 10.04 -32.81
N ASN A 205 8.76 9.45 -33.98
CA ASN A 205 9.61 10.02 -35.02
C ASN A 205 9.11 11.41 -35.46
N LEU A 206 10.07 12.27 -35.83
CA LEU A 206 9.83 13.66 -36.22
C LEU A 206 10.36 13.93 -37.63
N SER A 207 9.89 15.02 -38.23
CA SER A 207 10.46 15.58 -39.45
C SER A 207 10.67 17.08 -39.28
N THR A 208 11.75 17.60 -39.83
CA THR A 208 12.13 19.01 -39.73
C THR A 208 12.92 19.45 -40.97
N VAL A 209 13.33 20.71 -41.01
CA VAL A 209 14.30 21.21 -42.00
C VAL A 209 15.59 21.69 -41.33
N THR A 210 16.66 21.80 -42.12
CA THR A 210 17.97 22.29 -41.66
C THR A 210 17.86 23.60 -40.86
N GLY A 211 18.69 23.75 -39.83
CA GLY A 211 18.74 24.94 -38.96
C GLY A 211 17.57 25.12 -37.98
N THR A 212 16.55 24.26 -38.01
CA THR A 212 15.39 24.34 -37.09
C THR A 212 15.71 23.72 -35.73
N ARG A 213 15.30 24.37 -34.64
CA ARG A 213 15.39 23.78 -33.29
C ARG A 213 14.34 22.70 -33.11
N VAL A 214 14.78 21.51 -32.71
CA VAL A 214 13.95 20.34 -32.41
C VAL A 214 14.02 20.05 -30.92
N THR A 215 12.87 19.75 -30.31
CA THR A 215 12.75 19.27 -28.94
C THR A 215 12.11 17.90 -28.97
N ILE A 216 12.71 16.95 -28.25
CA ILE A 216 12.19 15.61 -28.04
C ILE A 216 11.95 15.39 -26.56
N THR A 217 10.93 14.60 -26.24
CA THR A 217 10.59 14.25 -24.86
C THR A 217 10.34 12.76 -24.82
N GLY A 218 11.03 12.09 -23.91
CA GLY A 218 10.82 10.68 -23.63
C GLY A 218 10.36 10.43 -22.21
N SER A 219 10.12 9.17 -21.91
CA SER A 219 9.67 8.67 -20.62
C SER A 219 10.32 7.32 -20.30
N GLY A 220 10.20 6.91 -19.05
CA GLY A 220 10.57 5.57 -18.59
C GLY A 220 9.57 5.07 -17.56
N HIS A 221 9.32 3.76 -17.55
CA HIS A 221 8.48 3.10 -16.57
C HIS A 221 9.15 1.83 -16.07
N ASP A 222 8.94 1.50 -14.81
CA ASP A 222 9.43 0.28 -14.18
C ASP A 222 8.28 -0.32 -13.36
N THR A 223 8.07 -1.63 -13.52
CA THR A 223 6.90 -2.33 -12.97
C THR A 223 7.12 -2.87 -11.57
N ASP A 224 8.37 -3.00 -11.18
CA ASP A 224 8.82 -3.55 -9.90
C ASP A 224 9.70 -2.55 -9.15
N GLY A 225 10.25 -1.53 -9.80
CA GLY A 225 11.02 -0.48 -9.14
C GLY A 225 10.71 0.94 -9.61
N HIS A 226 11.75 1.76 -9.61
CA HIS A 226 11.73 3.14 -10.09
C HIS A 226 13.01 3.48 -10.87
N ILE A 227 12.87 4.44 -11.79
CA ILE A 227 13.99 4.91 -12.61
C ILE A 227 14.93 5.78 -11.80
N VAL A 228 16.22 5.44 -11.81
CA VAL A 228 17.29 6.21 -11.13
C VAL A 228 18.17 6.99 -12.10
N ASN A 229 18.21 6.58 -13.38
CA ASN A 229 19.01 7.27 -14.40
C ASN A 229 18.34 7.24 -15.77
N HIS A 230 18.56 8.29 -16.56
CA HIS A 230 18.20 8.35 -17.97
C HIS A 230 19.17 9.26 -18.72
N HIS A 231 19.43 8.96 -19.99
CA HIS A 231 20.35 9.77 -20.80
C HIS A 231 20.04 9.64 -22.30
N TRP A 232 20.07 10.77 -22.98
CA TRP A 232 19.97 10.85 -24.43
C TRP A 232 21.33 10.85 -25.10
N ASN A 233 21.52 9.99 -26.10
CA ASN A 233 22.70 10.02 -26.95
C ASN A 233 22.34 9.98 -28.44
N GLN A 234 23.23 10.50 -29.28
CA GLN A 234 23.14 10.27 -30.71
C GLN A 234 23.82 8.95 -31.05
N VAL A 235 23.12 8.09 -31.77
CA VAL A 235 23.64 6.78 -32.20
C VAL A 235 23.98 6.73 -33.70
N ASP A 236 23.33 7.55 -34.53
CA ASP A 236 23.57 7.57 -35.98
C ASP A 236 23.15 8.91 -36.62
N GLY A 237 23.58 9.11 -37.87
CA GLY A 237 23.20 10.25 -38.71
C GLY A 237 24.11 11.48 -38.59
N PRO A 238 23.73 12.62 -39.22
CA PRO A 238 24.52 13.84 -39.17
C PRO A 238 24.66 14.35 -37.72
N THR A 239 25.87 14.74 -37.32
CA THR A 239 26.17 15.06 -35.91
C THR A 239 25.39 16.27 -35.41
N VAL A 240 24.80 16.14 -34.22
CA VAL A 240 24.09 17.21 -33.52
C VAL A 240 24.62 17.36 -32.09
N THR A 241 24.51 18.56 -31.53
CA THR A 241 24.80 18.81 -30.12
C THR A 241 23.48 18.79 -29.35
N LEU A 242 23.31 17.80 -28.47
CA LEU A 242 22.17 17.72 -27.57
C LEU A 242 22.32 18.71 -26.42
N GLU A 243 21.25 19.42 -26.13
CA GLU A 243 21.12 20.30 -24.97
C GLU A 243 20.40 19.56 -23.86
N ASN A 244 21.02 19.46 -22.69
CA ASN A 244 20.51 18.74 -21.51
C ASN A 244 20.19 17.26 -21.80
N PRO A 245 21.18 16.43 -22.18
CA PRO A 245 20.96 15.03 -22.50
C PRO A 245 20.49 14.19 -21.30
N ASP A 246 20.74 14.63 -20.06
CA ASP A 246 20.30 13.97 -18.81
C ASP A 246 18.90 14.42 -18.33
N GLN A 247 18.06 14.95 -19.24
CA GLN A 247 16.70 15.35 -18.94
C GLN A 247 15.71 14.59 -19.82
N TRP A 248 14.50 14.33 -19.31
CA TRP A 248 13.43 13.69 -20.08
C TRP A 248 13.12 14.43 -21.38
N SER A 249 13.27 15.77 -21.38
CA SER A 249 13.19 16.59 -22.59
C SER A 249 14.56 17.17 -22.95
N THR A 250 15.08 16.79 -24.12
CA THR A 250 16.32 17.33 -24.70
C THR A 250 16.01 18.07 -26.00
N SER A 251 16.93 18.92 -26.45
CA SER A 251 16.77 19.67 -27.70
C SER A 251 18.07 19.75 -28.48
N PHE A 252 17.97 19.97 -29.78
CA PHE A 252 19.12 20.27 -30.63
C PHE A 252 18.71 21.17 -31.79
N THR A 253 19.69 21.79 -32.44
CA THR A 253 19.48 22.49 -33.72
C THR A 253 19.75 21.52 -34.86
N ALA A 254 18.78 21.36 -35.76
CA ALA A 254 18.92 20.49 -36.92
C ALA A 254 20.18 20.88 -37.73
N PRO A 255 20.99 19.90 -38.16
CA PRO A 255 22.24 20.15 -38.85
C PRO A 255 21.98 20.80 -40.21
N GLU A 256 23.00 21.44 -40.79
CA GLU A 256 22.93 22.02 -42.14
C GLU A 256 22.93 20.96 -43.25
N GLN A 257 23.27 19.71 -42.92
CA GLN A 257 23.24 18.58 -43.83
C GLN A 257 21.92 17.83 -43.67
N ALA A 258 21.14 17.70 -44.73
CA ALA A 258 19.97 16.83 -44.75
C ALA A 258 20.33 15.35 -44.48
N GLY A 259 19.43 14.64 -43.80
CA GLY A 259 19.59 13.26 -43.40
C GLY A 259 18.75 12.92 -42.17
N THR A 260 18.71 11.64 -41.81
CA THR A 260 18.01 11.18 -40.59
C THR A 260 18.99 11.19 -39.43
N VAL A 261 18.66 11.92 -38.36
CA VAL A 261 19.37 11.87 -37.07
C VAL A 261 18.67 10.82 -36.20
N ARG A 262 19.42 9.84 -35.67
CA ARG A 262 18.90 8.83 -34.74
C ARG A 262 19.41 9.09 -33.34
N LEU A 263 18.49 9.32 -32.42
CA LEU A 263 18.76 9.58 -31.01
C LEU A 263 18.18 8.43 -30.18
N ARG A 264 18.90 8.01 -29.15
CA ARG A 264 18.50 6.96 -28.22
C ARG A 264 18.31 7.52 -26.83
N LEU A 265 17.21 7.16 -26.19
CA LEU A 265 16.99 7.29 -24.77
C LEU A 265 17.37 5.97 -24.12
N GLU A 266 18.31 6.00 -23.16
CA GLU A 266 18.62 4.88 -22.29
C GLU A 266 18.09 5.18 -20.89
N VAL A 267 17.46 4.19 -20.24
CA VAL A 267 16.82 4.30 -18.93
C VAL A 267 17.38 3.18 -18.03
N THR A 268 17.67 3.48 -16.76
CA THR A 268 18.17 2.53 -15.76
C THR A 268 17.30 2.55 -14.50
N ASP A 269 16.93 1.38 -14.01
CA ASP A 269 16.19 1.21 -12.76
C ASP A 269 17.10 1.22 -11.51
N ASN A 270 16.48 1.22 -10.32
CA ASN A 270 17.19 1.20 -9.04
C ASN A 270 18.00 -0.09 -8.77
N ASP A 271 17.76 -1.14 -9.55
CA ASP A 271 18.40 -2.46 -9.41
C ASP A 271 19.43 -2.72 -10.54
N GLY A 272 19.71 -1.70 -11.35
CA GLY A 272 20.78 -1.64 -12.34
C GLY A 272 20.45 -2.25 -13.70
N MET A 273 19.22 -2.72 -13.97
CA MET A 273 18.84 -3.11 -15.33
C MET A 273 18.51 -1.89 -16.18
N THR A 274 18.69 -2.04 -17.49
CA THR A 274 18.50 -0.97 -18.46
C THR A 274 17.62 -1.39 -19.62
N ASP A 275 16.94 -0.39 -20.20
CA ASP A 275 16.26 -0.49 -21.48
C ASP A 275 16.52 0.78 -22.31
N SER A 276 16.31 0.70 -23.62
CA SER A 276 16.52 1.82 -24.51
C SER A 276 15.55 1.86 -25.68
N ASP A 277 15.16 3.06 -26.08
CA ASP A 277 14.33 3.30 -27.25
C ASP A 277 14.92 4.39 -28.14
N ASP A 278 14.61 4.34 -29.44
CA ASP A 278 15.17 5.24 -30.45
C ASP A 278 14.10 6.11 -31.08
N VAL A 279 14.42 7.40 -31.25
CA VAL A 279 13.65 8.34 -32.05
C VAL A 279 14.42 8.75 -33.31
N LEU A 280 13.73 8.77 -34.44
CA LEU A 280 14.25 9.23 -35.72
C LEU A 280 13.78 10.66 -36.01
N VAL A 281 14.70 11.53 -36.39
CA VAL A 281 14.41 12.89 -36.86
C VAL A 281 14.86 13.02 -38.30
N ASP A 282 13.91 13.04 -39.23
CA ASP A 282 14.17 13.22 -40.66
C ASP A 282 14.37 14.72 -40.97
N VAL A 283 15.59 15.10 -41.32
CA VAL A 283 15.98 16.48 -41.65
C VAL A 283 16.02 16.66 -43.16
N ALA A 284 15.12 17.47 -43.70
CA ALA A 284 15.14 17.89 -45.10
C ALA A 284 15.90 19.22 -45.28
N GLU A 285 16.37 19.49 -46.49
CA GLU A 285 16.92 20.80 -46.83
C GLU A 285 15.87 21.91 -46.65
N ALA A 286 16.26 23.01 -46.03
CA ALA A 286 15.40 24.20 -45.96
C ALA A 286 15.09 24.71 -47.38
N PRO A 287 13.85 25.16 -47.65
CA PRO A 287 13.51 25.72 -48.96
C PRO A 287 14.41 26.92 -49.28
N ASN A 288 15.06 26.89 -50.44
CA ASN A 288 15.83 28.03 -50.91
C ASN A 288 14.92 29.26 -51.07
N LYS A 289 15.34 30.42 -50.56
CA LYS A 289 14.64 31.68 -50.76
C LYS A 289 15.25 32.38 -51.96
N ALA A 290 14.43 32.73 -52.95
CA ALA A 290 14.93 33.45 -54.12
C ALA A 290 15.40 34.86 -53.73
N PRO A 291 16.51 35.36 -54.30
CA PRO A 291 16.94 36.72 -54.05
C PRO A 291 15.89 37.71 -54.57
N SER A 292 15.71 38.79 -53.83
CA SER A 292 14.88 39.91 -54.26
C SER A 292 15.70 40.83 -55.15
N VAL A 293 15.20 41.11 -56.36
CA VAL A 293 15.82 42.04 -57.30
C VAL A 293 14.89 43.22 -57.55
N TRP A 294 15.47 44.42 -57.62
CA TRP A 294 14.76 45.64 -57.99
C TRP A 294 15.59 46.38 -59.04
N ALA A 295 15.05 46.52 -60.25
CA ALA A 295 15.72 47.15 -61.38
C ALA A 295 15.78 48.70 -61.32
N GLY A 296 15.28 49.29 -60.23
CA GLY A 296 14.99 50.72 -60.12
C GLY A 296 13.57 51.04 -60.61
N SER A 297 13.18 52.31 -60.50
CA SER A 297 11.90 52.79 -61.03
C SER A 297 11.95 52.98 -62.54
N ASP A 298 10.81 52.85 -63.21
CA ASP A 298 10.68 53.17 -64.64
C ASP A 298 11.14 54.59 -64.93
N LEU A 299 11.88 54.76 -66.02
CA LEU A 299 12.40 56.05 -66.45
C LEU A 299 11.75 56.48 -67.77
N ASN A 300 11.22 57.69 -67.81
CA ASN A 300 10.78 58.33 -69.05
C ASN A 300 11.92 59.21 -69.58
N VAL A 301 12.43 58.91 -70.78
CA VAL A 301 13.66 59.51 -71.31
C VAL A 301 13.47 60.02 -72.74
N GLU A 302 14.09 61.16 -73.05
CA GLU A 302 14.03 61.79 -74.37
C GLU A 302 14.98 61.11 -75.37
N ILE A 303 14.58 61.11 -76.65
CA ILE A 303 15.38 60.51 -77.74
C ILE A 303 16.74 61.21 -77.83
N GLY A 304 17.81 60.41 -77.70
CA GLY A 304 19.20 60.87 -77.78
C GLY A 304 19.86 61.21 -76.44
N SER A 305 19.13 61.10 -75.32
CA SER A 305 19.69 61.30 -73.98
C SER A 305 20.47 60.08 -73.48
N SER A 306 21.56 60.31 -72.72
CA SER A 306 22.23 59.26 -71.95
C SER A 306 21.53 59.10 -70.59
N VAL A 307 21.35 57.85 -70.15
CA VAL A 307 20.61 57.52 -68.94
C VAL A 307 21.46 56.56 -68.11
N SER A 308 21.58 56.86 -66.82
CA SER A 308 22.19 55.97 -65.84
C SER A 308 21.09 55.21 -65.10
N ILE A 309 21.17 53.89 -65.11
CA ILE A 309 20.28 52.99 -64.36
C ILE A 309 21.07 52.29 -63.26
N SER A 310 20.46 52.09 -62.11
CA SER A 310 21.02 51.31 -61.00
C SER A 310 19.96 50.38 -60.43
N GLY A 311 20.24 49.09 -60.43
CA GLY A 311 19.44 48.10 -59.71
C GLY A 311 20.04 47.80 -58.34
N SER A 312 19.23 47.17 -57.48
CA SER A 312 19.68 46.55 -56.23
C SER A 312 19.22 45.10 -56.19
N ALA A 313 19.98 44.27 -55.51
CA ALA A 313 19.63 42.88 -55.22
C ALA A 313 19.96 42.59 -53.75
N ASN A 314 19.14 41.77 -53.12
CA ASN A 314 19.37 41.22 -51.78
C ASN A 314 19.10 39.72 -51.80
N ASP A 315 19.96 38.95 -51.14
CA ASP A 315 19.94 37.48 -51.03
C ASP A 315 19.87 37.09 -49.55
#